data_AF-A0A946SSK1-F1
#
_entry.id   AF-A0A946SSK1-F1
#
_cell.length_a   1.000
_cell.length_b   1.000
_cell.length_c   1.000
_cell.angle_alpha   90.00
_cell.angle_beta   90.00
_cell.angle_gamma   90.00
#
_symmetry.space_group_name_H-M   'P 1'
#
loop_
_entity.id
_entity.type
_entity.pdbx_description
1 polymer ?
#
loop_
_entity_poly.entity_id
_entity_poly.type
_entity_poly.pdbx_seq_one_letter_code
_entity_poly.pdbx_strand_id
1 'polypeptide(L)'
;MALSTQRRARAALTLALLLAAATAAMSHDTVLPHHVEDVEDLTHARNVRGLALVITIGFVVVLATVIVLATRYAPEDPSGADLREEQERLKAALLAAAEEAKASIAADDDALAWTITAAYAAAAGYDMPQGMSANAIRVLGDGQTFGEDTLTARRTEAGKGIELTATTATAGARVRIGADGSYSVTVFAVATQSSAGEGQWQ
;
A
#
# COMPACT_ATOMS: atom_id res chain seq x y z
N MET A 1 -8.24 5.20 4.59
CA MET A 1 -7.23 5.99 3.87
C MET A 1 -6.34 6.85 4.79
N ALA A 2 -6.78 7.26 5.99
CA ALA A 2 -6.01 8.10 6.92
C ALA A 2 -4.71 7.47 7.49
N LEU A 3 -4.54 6.15 7.42
CA LEU A 3 -3.44 5.42 8.07
C LEU A 3 -2.08 5.54 7.35
N SER A 4 -2.05 5.66 6.02
CA SER A 4 -0.79 5.77 5.26
C SER A 4 -0.18 7.17 5.36
N THR A 5 -1.02 8.21 5.31
CA THR A 5 -0.64 9.61 5.55
C THR A 5 -0.20 9.81 6.99
N GLN A 6 -0.89 9.17 7.96
CA GLN A 6 -0.44 9.16 9.37
C GLN A 6 0.92 8.47 9.55
N ARG A 7 1.19 7.35 8.85
CA ARG A 7 2.48 6.65 8.96
C ARG A 7 3.63 7.48 8.38
N ARG A 8 3.43 8.12 7.23
CA ARG A 8 4.43 9.03 6.63
C ARG A 8 4.64 10.28 7.48
N ALA A 9 3.56 10.86 8.01
CA ALA A 9 3.64 12.00 8.93
C ALA A 9 4.37 11.62 10.22
N ARG A 10 4.08 10.46 10.80
CA ARG A 10 4.79 9.95 11.98
C ARG A 10 6.26 9.72 11.70
N ALA A 11 6.61 9.09 10.58
CA ALA A 11 8.00 8.85 10.19
C ALA A 11 8.80 10.16 10.04
N ALA A 12 8.22 11.16 9.38
CA ALA A 12 8.83 12.48 9.24
C ALA A 12 8.98 13.20 10.60
N LEU A 13 7.98 13.08 11.48
CA LEU A 13 8.03 13.66 12.82
C LEU A 13 9.10 12.98 13.69
N THR A 14 9.24 11.65 13.62
CA THR A 14 10.33 10.92 14.30
C THR A 14 11.70 11.29 13.76
N LEU A 15 11.84 11.48 12.44
CA LEU A 15 13.11 11.91 11.85
C LEU A 15 13.47 13.33 12.30
N ALA A 16 12.51 14.26 12.30
CA ALA A 16 12.71 15.62 12.81
C ALA A 16 13.07 15.63 14.30
N LEU A 17 12.44 14.77 15.11
CA LEU A 17 12.76 14.62 16.53
C LEU A 17 14.17 14.05 16.74
N LEU A 18 14.59 13.08 15.92
CA LEU A 18 15.92 12.49 15.96
C LEU A 18 17.00 13.49 15.56
N LEU A 19 16.76 14.32 14.53
CA LEU A 19 17.69 15.40 14.17
C LEU A 19 17.80 16.44 15.29
N ALA A 20 16.69 16.83 15.91
CA ALA A 20 16.69 17.78 17.03
C ALA A 20 17.42 17.21 18.27
N ALA A 21 17.24 15.93 18.58
CA ALA A 21 17.93 15.25 19.67
C ALA A 21 19.44 15.11 19.42
N ALA A 22 19.85 14.82 18.18
CA ALA A 22 21.26 14.75 17.81
C ALA A 22 21.97 16.11 17.96
N THR A 23 21.30 17.21 17.62
CA THR A 23 21.85 18.56 17.82
C THR A 23 21.94 18.97 19.30
N ALA A 24 21.04 18.49 20.15
CA ALA A 24 21.09 18.75 21.59
C ALA A 24 22.28 18.03 22.27
N ALA A 25 22.59 16.82 21.82
CA ALA A 25 23.70 16.03 22.37
C ALA A 25 25.09 16.64 22.11
N MET A 26 25.29 17.37 21.01
CA MET A 26 26.57 18.00 20.68
C MET A 26 26.89 19.27 21.50
N SER A 27 25.99 19.70 22.39
CA SER A 27 26.16 20.95 23.16
C SER A 27 26.81 20.78 24.54
N HIS A 28 27.13 19.54 24.96
CA HIS A 28 27.36 19.20 26.36
C HIS A 28 28.82 19.00 26.79
N ASP A 29 29.78 19.64 26.10
CA ASP A 29 31.16 19.67 26.59
C ASP A 29 31.38 20.96 27.41
N THR A 30 31.36 20.80 28.74
CA THR A 30 31.63 21.84 29.73
C THR A 30 33.06 21.67 30.25
N VAL A 31 33.99 22.42 29.68
CA VAL A 31 35.35 22.62 30.20
C VAL A 31 35.27 23.59 31.37
N LEU A 32 35.73 23.18 32.57
CA LEU A 32 35.90 24.11 33.68
C LEU A 32 37.04 25.08 33.35
N PRO A 33 36.82 26.41 33.38
CA PRO A 33 37.89 27.38 33.12
C PRO A 33 38.93 27.35 34.23
N HIS A 34 40.21 27.34 33.86
CA HIS A 34 41.33 27.41 34.80
C HIS A 34 42.03 28.78 34.78
N HIS A 35 41.75 29.61 33.77
CA HIS A 35 42.26 30.97 33.63
C HIS A 35 41.12 31.99 33.46
N VAL A 36 41.36 33.23 33.88
CA VAL A 36 40.37 34.33 33.78
C VAL A 36 40.08 34.69 32.32
N GLU A 37 41.05 34.47 31.43
CA GLU A 37 40.92 34.64 29.97
C GLU A 37 39.91 33.64 29.36
N ASP A 38 39.73 32.46 29.97
CA ASP A 38 38.76 31.45 29.50
C ASP A 38 37.30 31.89 29.70
N VAL A 39 37.03 32.89 30.55
CA VAL A 39 35.67 33.36 30.86
C VAL A 39 35.08 34.18 29.70
N GLU A 40 35.92 34.94 29.00
CA GLU A 40 35.52 35.72 27.82
C GLU A 40 35.22 34.79 26.63
N ASP A 41 36.06 33.77 26.43
CA ASP A 41 35.85 32.72 25.43
C ASP A 41 34.60 31.87 25.72
N LEU A 42 34.33 31.56 26.99
CA LEU A 42 33.09 30.87 27.40
C LEU A 42 31.84 31.71 27.15
N THR A 43 31.94 33.03 27.29
CA THR A 43 30.82 33.96 27.04
C THR A 43 30.54 34.06 25.53
N HIS A 44 31.60 34.14 24.71
CA HIS A 44 31.47 34.11 23.25
C HIS A 44 30.91 32.75 22.77
N ALA A 45 31.41 31.64 23.31
CA ALA A 45 30.93 30.30 23.00
C ALA A 45 29.45 30.09 23.37
N ARG A 46 28.99 30.64 24.50
CA ARG A 46 27.57 30.61 24.89
C ARG A 46 26.69 31.39 23.93
N ASN A 47 27.12 32.57 23.49
CA ASN A 47 26.36 33.38 22.53
C ASN A 47 26.27 32.70 21.16
N VAL A 48 27.35 32.09 20.67
CA VAL A 48 27.35 31.33 19.42
C VAL A 48 26.46 30.08 19.52
N ARG A 49 26.53 29.35 20.63
CA ARG A 49 25.65 28.18 20.88
C ARG A 49 24.18 28.59 20.96
N GLY A 50 23.86 29.69 21.63
CA GLY A 50 22.51 30.25 21.72
C GLY A 50 21.96 30.63 20.35
N LEU A 51 22.77 31.30 19.52
CA LEU A 51 22.41 31.66 18.15
C LEU A 51 22.14 30.41 17.28
N ALA A 52 23.02 29.41 17.36
CA ALA A 52 22.87 28.15 16.63
C ALA A 52 21.56 27.42 17.01
N LEU A 53 21.20 27.43 18.29
CA LEU A 53 19.97 26.84 18.78
C LEU A 53 18.73 27.60 18.26
N VAL A 54 18.74 28.93 18.26
CA VAL A 54 17.65 29.76 17.70
C VAL A 54 17.48 29.50 16.20
N ILE A 55 18.57 29.43 15.44
CA ILE A 55 18.53 29.13 14.00
C ILE A 55 17.94 27.74 13.76
N THR A 56 18.35 26.76 14.57
CA THR A 56 17.86 25.37 14.46
C THR A 56 16.36 25.30 14.73
N ILE A 57 15.88 25.94 15.80
CA ILE A 57 14.45 26.02 16.10
C ILE A 57 13.70 26.68 14.94
N GLY A 58 14.20 27.80 14.42
CA GLY A 58 13.60 28.50 13.29
C GLY A 58 13.48 27.60 12.05
N PHE A 59 14.55 26.87 11.71
CA PHE A 59 14.54 25.94 10.59
C PHE A 59 13.53 24.81 10.78
N VAL A 60 13.45 24.22 11.98
CA VAL A 60 12.48 23.15 12.27
C VAL A 60 11.05 23.65 12.14
N VAL A 61 10.75 24.87 12.61
CA VAL A 61 9.42 25.47 12.48
C VAL A 61 9.06 25.71 11.01
N VAL A 62 9.99 26.24 10.20
CA VAL A 62 9.79 26.43 8.76
C VAL A 62 9.55 25.09 8.07
N LEU A 63 10.37 24.07 8.36
CA LEU A 63 10.22 22.74 7.78
C LEU A 63 8.88 22.11 8.15
N ALA A 64 8.47 22.19 9.42
CA ALA A 64 7.17 21.71 9.88
C ALA A 64 6.02 22.43 9.16
N THR A 65 6.15 23.75 8.97
CA THR A 65 5.16 24.56 8.24
C THR A 65 5.07 24.11 6.78
N VAL A 66 6.19 23.91 6.09
CA VAL A 66 6.23 23.40 4.71
C VAL A 66 5.57 22.02 4.62
N ILE A 67 5.83 21.11 5.57
CA ILE A 67 5.19 19.79 5.62
C ILE A 67 3.68 19.91 5.81
N VAL A 68 3.23 20.80 6.71
CA VAL A 68 1.80 21.04 6.93
C VAL A 68 1.14 21.61 5.67
N LEU A 69 1.75 22.60 5.02
CA LEU A 69 1.24 23.15 3.76
C LEU A 69 1.22 22.09 2.65
N ALA A 70 2.30 21.32 2.49
CA ALA A 70 2.37 20.26 1.50
C ALA A 70 1.32 19.18 1.75
N THR A 71 1.03 18.82 2.99
CA THR A 71 -0.02 17.81 3.30
C THR A 71 -1.44 18.35 3.21
N ARG A 72 -1.66 19.64 3.48
CA ARG A 72 -2.98 20.29 3.36
C ARG A 72 -3.36 20.70 1.94
N TYR A 73 -2.36 21.07 1.14
CA TYR A 73 -2.56 21.66 -0.19
C TYR A 73 -1.93 20.81 -1.31
N ALA A 74 -1.43 19.62 -1.01
CA ALA A 74 -1.12 18.67 -2.07
C ALA A 74 -2.42 18.42 -2.86
N PRO A 75 -2.42 18.63 -4.19
CA PRO A 75 -3.54 18.22 -5.01
C PRO A 75 -3.75 16.71 -4.83
N GLU A 76 -5.00 16.29 -4.72
CA GLU A 76 -5.32 14.86 -4.77
C GLU A 76 -4.76 14.32 -6.08
N ASP A 77 -3.88 13.32 -6.01
CA ASP A 77 -3.40 12.64 -7.19
C ASP A 77 -4.58 11.85 -7.77
N PRO A 78 -5.17 12.27 -8.90
CA PRO A 78 -6.36 11.62 -9.43
C PRO A 78 -6.09 10.15 -9.74
N SER A 79 -4.85 9.81 -10.12
CA SER A 79 -4.44 8.43 -10.41
C SER A 79 -4.45 7.53 -9.16
N GLY A 80 -4.26 8.10 -7.97
CA GLY A 80 -4.30 7.37 -6.70
C GLY A 80 -5.72 7.13 -6.18
N ALA A 81 -6.67 7.99 -6.56
CA ALA A 81 -8.08 7.81 -6.27
C ALA A 81 -8.66 6.66 -7.11
N ASP A 82 -8.39 6.69 -8.42
CA ASP A 82 -8.84 5.66 -9.38
C ASP A 82 -8.33 4.27 -8.98
N LEU A 83 -7.03 4.16 -8.66
CA LEU A 83 -6.43 2.89 -8.23
C LEU A 83 -7.09 2.33 -6.96
N ARG A 84 -7.41 3.19 -5.99
CA ARG A 84 -8.02 2.75 -4.73
C ARG A 84 -9.48 2.33 -4.92
N GLU A 85 -10.22 3.05 -5.75
CA GLU A 85 -11.59 2.70 -6.10
C GLU A 85 -11.61 1.34 -6.82
N GLU A 86 -10.70 1.13 -7.76
CA GLU A 86 -10.55 -0.12 -8.49
C GLU A 86 -10.16 -1.28 -7.56
N GLN A 87 -9.23 -1.06 -6.63
CA GLN A 87 -8.86 -2.07 -5.62
C GLN A 87 -10.03 -2.44 -4.69
N GLU A 88 -10.84 -1.48 -4.25
CA GLU A 88 -12.01 -1.76 -3.42
C GLU A 88 -13.11 -2.47 -4.22
N ARG A 89 -13.32 -2.12 -5.49
CA ARG A 89 -14.23 -2.83 -6.40
C ARG A 89 -13.82 -4.30 -6.55
N LEU A 90 -12.56 -4.57 -6.91
CA LEU A 90 -12.03 -5.93 -7.08
C LEU A 90 -12.11 -6.73 -5.78
N LYS A 91 -11.78 -6.09 -4.65
CA LYS A 91 -11.90 -6.71 -3.32
C LYS A 91 -13.33 -7.09 -2.98
N ALA A 92 -14.30 -6.19 -3.22
CA ALA A 92 -15.70 -6.46 -2.93
C ALA A 92 -16.23 -7.62 -3.79
N ALA A 93 -15.92 -7.61 -5.09
CA ALA A 93 -16.32 -8.68 -6.00
C ALA A 93 -15.71 -10.04 -5.63
N LEU A 94 -14.42 -10.07 -5.31
CA LEU A 94 -13.76 -11.30 -4.86
C LEU A 94 -14.27 -11.81 -3.52
N LEU A 95 -14.62 -10.92 -2.59
CA LEU A 95 -15.20 -11.33 -1.31
C LEU A 95 -16.57 -11.99 -1.50
N ALA A 96 -17.43 -11.41 -2.34
CA ALA A 96 -18.70 -12.04 -2.70
C ALA A 96 -18.50 -13.43 -3.33
N ALA A 97 -17.57 -13.54 -4.29
CA ALA A 97 -17.23 -14.81 -4.90
C ALA A 97 -16.65 -15.83 -3.91
N ALA A 98 -15.81 -15.37 -2.97
CA ALA A 98 -15.22 -16.21 -1.93
C ALA A 98 -16.27 -16.75 -0.95
N GLU A 99 -17.23 -15.92 -0.52
CA GLU A 99 -18.31 -16.37 0.38
C GLU A 99 -19.18 -17.46 -0.28
N GLU A 100 -19.55 -17.29 -1.55
CA GLU A 100 -20.28 -18.33 -2.29
C GLU A 100 -19.41 -19.58 -2.53
N ALA A 101 -18.12 -19.40 -2.81
CA ALA A 101 -17.19 -20.50 -3.01
C ALA A 101 -16.99 -21.34 -1.74
N LYS A 102 -17.06 -20.76 -0.52
CA LYS A 102 -16.92 -21.51 0.75
C LYS A 102 -17.89 -22.67 0.85
N ALA A 103 -19.14 -22.45 0.47
CA ALA A 103 -20.17 -23.49 0.49
C ALA A 103 -19.90 -24.61 -0.53
N SER A 104 -19.08 -24.32 -1.54
CA SER A 104 -18.83 -25.19 -2.70
C SER A 104 -17.38 -25.73 -2.77
N ILE A 105 -16.53 -25.52 -1.74
CA ILE A 105 -15.13 -26.00 -1.76
C ILE A 105 -15.05 -27.53 -1.95
N ALA A 106 -16.02 -28.26 -1.39
CA ALA A 106 -16.11 -29.71 -1.51
C ALA A 106 -16.80 -30.20 -2.80
N ALA A 107 -17.34 -29.30 -3.62
CA ALA A 107 -17.92 -29.63 -4.91
C ALA A 107 -16.83 -30.01 -5.92
N ASP A 108 -17.24 -30.62 -7.03
CA ASP A 108 -16.37 -30.81 -8.19
C ASP A 108 -15.88 -29.45 -8.75
N ASP A 109 -14.78 -29.50 -9.51
CA ASP A 109 -14.11 -28.31 -10.02
C ASP A 109 -15.00 -27.48 -10.95
N ASP A 110 -15.87 -28.13 -11.72
CA ASP A 110 -16.75 -27.43 -12.67
C ASP A 110 -17.82 -26.62 -11.94
N ALA A 111 -18.47 -27.22 -10.94
CA ALA A 111 -19.46 -26.56 -10.09
C ALA A 111 -18.82 -25.43 -9.28
N LEU A 112 -17.65 -25.67 -8.68
CA LEU A 112 -16.93 -24.66 -7.91
C LEU A 112 -16.54 -23.46 -8.78
N ALA A 113 -15.95 -23.71 -9.95
CA ALA A 113 -15.59 -22.63 -10.86
C ALA A 113 -16.80 -21.87 -11.38
N TRP A 114 -17.91 -22.55 -11.66
CA TRP A 114 -19.14 -21.88 -12.08
C TRP A 114 -19.67 -20.95 -10.98
N THR A 115 -19.70 -21.41 -9.72
CA THR A 115 -20.12 -20.61 -8.57
C THR A 115 -19.25 -19.36 -8.41
N ILE A 116 -17.92 -19.51 -8.46
CA ILE A 116 -16.98 -18.40 -8.35
C ILE A 116 -17.22 -17.37 -9.46
N THR A 117 -17.35 -17.86 -10.68
CA THR A 117 -17.55 -17.04 -11.88
C THR A 117 -18.86 -16.26 -11.82
N ALA A 118 -19.96 -16.95 -11.50
CA ALA A 118 -21.28 -16.35 -11.40
C ALA A 118 -21.35 -15.29 -10.31
N ALA A 119 -20.83 -15.60 -9.13
CA ALA A 119 -20.81 -14.68 -8.00
C ALA A 119 -19.91 -13.46 -8.28
N TYR A 120 -18.74 -13.67 -8.90
CA TYR A 120 -17.86 -12.57 -9.28
C TYR A 120 -18.50 -11.66 -10.32
N ALA A 121 -19.04 -12.22 -11.41
CA ALA A 121 -19.67 -11.45 -12.48
C ALA A 121 -20.86 -10.64 -11.96
N ALA A 122 -21.73 -11.26 -11.14
CA ALA A 122 -22.87 -10.57 -10.53
C ALA A 122 -22.43 -9.41 -9.62
N ALA A 123 -21.39 -9.63 -8.79
CA ALA A 123 -20.88 -8.59 -7.89
C ALA A 123 -20.12 -7.47 -8.62
N ALA A 124 -19.47 -7.78 -9.74
CA ALA A 124 -18.77 -6.82 -10.58
C ALA A 124 -19.67 -6.13 -11.61
N GLY A 125 -20.95 -6.55 -11.74
CA GLY A 125 -21.91 -5.98 -12.67
C GLY A 125 -21.76 -6.44 -14.12
N TYR A 126 -21.14 -7.60 -14.35
CA TYR A 126 -21.00 -8.19 -15.67
C TYR A 126 -22.16 -9.13 -15.99
N ASP A 127 -22.69 -9.03 -17.20
CA ASP A 127 -23.60 -10.04 -17.74
C ASP A 127 -22.83 -11.34 -17.98
N MET A 128 -23.36 -12.44 -17.44
CA MET A 128 -22.80 -13.76 -17.66
C MET A 128 -22.94 -14.14 -19.14
N PRO A 129 -21.83 -14.40 -19.88
CA PRO A 129 -21.92 -14.80 -21.28
C PRO A 129 -22.70 -16.11 -21.41
N GLN A 130 -23.69 -16.12 -22.30
CA GLN A 130 -24.46 -17.31 -22.65
C GLN A 130 -23.52 -18.39 -23.22
N GLY A 131 -23.52 -19.59 -22.62
CA GLY A 131 -22.64 -20.72 -23.01
C GLY A 131 -21.54 -21.10 -22.01
N MET A 132 -21.55 -20.54 -20.79
CA MET A 132 -20.49 -20.68 -19.78
C MET A 132 -20.28 -22.08 -19.19
N SER A 133 -21.17 -23.04 -19.42
CA SER A 133 -21.01 -24.40 -18.86
C SER A 133 -19.76 -25.13 -19.38
N ALA A 134 -19.17 -24.68 -20.49
CA ALA A 134 -17.96 -25.26 -21.07
C ALA A 134 -16.65 -24.54 -20.67
N ASN A 135 -16.71 -23.38 -20.00
CA ASN A 135 -15.54 -22.51 -19.75
C ASN A 135 -15.19 -22.31 -18.27
N ALA A 136 -15.98 -22.83 -17.33
CA ALA A 136 -15.72 -22.71 -15.89
C ALA A 136 -14.33 -23.27 -15.51
N ILE A 137 -13.90 -24.36 -16.14
CA ILE A 137 -12.55 -24.96 -15.94
C ILE A 137 -11.42 -23.94 -16.14
N ARG A 138 -11.59 -22.93 -17.00
CA ARG A 138 -10.54 -21.92 -17.26
C ARG A 138 -10.27 -21.05 -16.05
N VAL A 139 -11.26 -20.76 -15.21
CA VAL A 139 -11.04 -20.01 -13.96
C VAL A 139 -10.15 -20.81 -13.01
N LEU A 140 -10.37 -22.12 -12.92
CA LEU A 140 -9.48 -23.07 -12.22
C LEU A 140 -8.26 -23.44 -13.10
N GLY A 141 -7.41 -22.46 -13.40
CA GLY A 141 -6.22 -22.67 -14.22
C GLY A 141 -5.74 -21.40 -14.92
N ASP A 142 -6.13 -21.25 -16.19
CA ASP A 142 -5.64 -20.22 -17.11
C ASP A 142 -6.18 -18.80 -16.83
N GLY A 143 -7.23 -18.70 -16.02
CA GLY A 143 -7.98 -17.48 -15.77
C GLY A 143 -9.09 -17.21 -16.79
N GLN A 144 -10.01 -16.34 -16.41
CA GLN A 144 -11.10 -15.86 -17.25
C GLN A 144 -11.16 -14.34 -17.20
N THR A 145 -11.34 -13.74 -18.37
CA THR A 145 -11.44 -12.30 -18.53
C THR A 145 -12.90 -11.85 -18.58
N PHE A 146 -13.22 -10.78 -17.83
CA PHE A 146 -14.50 -10.09 -17.79
C PHE A 146 -14.26 -8.61 -18.07
N GLY A 147 -14.45 -8.18 -19.32
CA GLY A 147 -14.06 -6.82 -19.70
C GLY A 147 -12.56 -6.59 -19.47
N GLU A 148 -12.23 -5.71 -18.52
CA GLU A 148 -10.86 -5.38 -18.12
C GLU A 148 -10.32 -6.25 -16.97
N ASP A 149 -11.19 -7.01 -16.30
CA ASP A 149 -10.82 -7.88 -15.19
C ASP A 149 -10.36 -9.23 -15.68
N THR A 150 -9.34 -9.80 -15.05
CA THR A 150 -8.95 -11.21 -15.20
C THR A 150 -9.07 -11.90 -13.85
N LEU A 151 -9.97 -12.89 -13.77
CA LEU A 151 -10.23 -13.71 -12.60
C LEU A 151 -9.54 -15.06 -12.73
N THR A 152 -8.82 -15.48 -11.70
CA THR A 152 -8.21 -16.80 -11.58
C THR A 152 -8.60 -17.42 -10.24
N ALA A 153 -8.76 -18.73 -10.23
CA ALA A 153 -8.97 -19.53 -9.04
C ALA A 153 -7.97 -20.68 -9.01
N ARG A 154 -7.49 -21.03 -7.83
CA ARG A 154 -6.59 -22.16 -7.64
C ARG A 154 -6.89 -22.86 -6.33
N ARG A 155 -6.97 -24.18 -6.34
CA ARG A 155 -7.03 -24.97 -5.11
C ARG A 155 -5.72 -24.88 -4.33
N THR A 156 -5.83 -24.68 -3.03
CA THR A 156 -4.69 -24.65 -2.08
C THR A 156 -4.75 -25.85 -1.14
N GLU A 157 -3.63 -26.14 -0.46
CA GLU A 157 -3.57 -27.12 0.64
C GLU A 157 -4.17 -28.49 0.30
N ALA A 158 -3.64 -29.14 -0.75
CA ALA A 158 -4.10 -30.45 -1.22
C ALA A 158 -5.61 -30.52 -1.56
N GLY A 159 -6.21 -29.41 -1.97
CA GLY A 159 -7.60 -29.35 -2.43
C GLY A 159 -8.60 -28.84 -1.41
N LYS A 160 -8.17 -28.58 -0.17
CA LYS A 160 -9.03 -28.19 0.95
C LYS A 160 -9.27 -26.68 1.09
N GLY A 161 -8.51 -25.87 0.36
CA GLY A 161 -8.71 -24.43 0.30
C GLY A 161 -8.77 -23.92 -1.14
N ILE A 162 -9.04 -22.63 -1.29
CA ILE A 162 -9.06 -21.95 -2.58
C ILE A 162 -8.45 -20.56 -2.49
N GLU A 163 -7.72 -20.19 -3.53
CA GLU A 163 -7.19 -18.86 -3.74
C GLU A 163 -7.84 -18.27 -4.99
N LEU A 164 -8.51 -17.13 -4.82
CA LEU A 164 -9.10 -16.35 -5.88
C LEU A 164 -8.24 -15.10 -6.10
N THR A 165 -7.89 -14.79 -7.33
CA THR A 165 -7.17 -13.57 -7.69
C THR A 165 -7.88 -12.88 -8.84
N ALA A 166 -8.17 -11.59 -8.69
CA ALA A 166 -8.71 -10.75 -9.75
C ALA A 166 -7.75 -9.58 -10.01
N THR A 167 -7.45 -9.31 -11.28
CA THR A 167 -6.52 -8.25 -11.69
C THR A 167 -7.06 -7.45 -12.85
N THR A 168 -6.73 -6.17 -12.89
CA THR A 168 -6.85 -5.28 -14.04
C THR A 168 -5.45 -4.88 -14.50
N ALA A 169 -5.35 -3.90 -15.40
CA ALA A 169 -4.06 -3.35 -15.81
C ALA A 169 -3.29 -2.71 -14.65
N THR A 170 -3.99 -2.12 -13.68
CA THR A 170 -3.43 -1.24 -12.64
C THR A 170 -3.62 -1.75 -11.23
N ALA A 171 -4.63 -2.59 -10.99
CA ALA A 171 -5.01 -3.07 -9.66
C ALA A 171 -5.12 -4.59 -9.59
N GLY A 172 -4.97 -5.13 -8.40
CA GLY A 172 -5.24 -6.53 -8.14
C GLY A 172 -5.74 -6.77 -6.72
N ALA A 173 -6.53 -7.81 -6.57
CA ALA A 173 -6.99 -8.31 -5.30
C ALA A 173 -6.85 -9.84 -5.26
N ARG A 174 -6.58 -10.38 -4.08
CA ARG A 174 -6.47 -11.81 -3.82
C ARG A 174 -7.21 -12.15 -2.53
N VAL A 175 -8.02 -13.20 -2.58
CA VAL A 175 -8.67 -13.80 -1.42
C VAL A 175 -8.23 -15.25 -1.32
N ARG A 176 -7.69 -15.64 -0.17
CA ARG A 176 -7.33 -17.03 0.12
C ARG A 176 -8.19 -17.55 1.25
N ILE A 177 -8.81 -18.70 1.01
CA ILE A 177 -9.68 -19.41 1.95
C ILE A 177 -8.94 -20.66 2.41
N GLY A 178 -8.67 -20.74 3.71
CA GLY A 178 -8.07 -21.91 4.35
C GLY A 178 -9.08 -23.04 4.53
N ALA A 179 -8.57 -24.24 4.82
CA ALA A 179 -9.40 -25.42 5.08
C ALA A 179 -10.31 -25.29 6.32
N ASP A 180 -9.98 -24.38 7.23
CA ASP A 180 -10.75 -24.03 8.43
C ASP A 180 -11.82 -22.95 8.17
N GLY A 181 -11.96 -22.50 6.92
CA GLY A 181 -12.85 -21.41 6.52
C GLY A 181 -12.33 -20.02 6.85
N SER A 182 -11.11 -19.89 7.39
CA SER A 182 -10.45 -18.60 7.55
C SER A 182 -10.18 -17.97 6.19
N TYR A 183 -10.26 -16.64 6.11
CA TYR A 183 -9.96 -15.90 4.89
C TYR A 183 -8.90 -14.84 5.13
N SER A 184 -8.04 -14.66 4.11
CA SER A 184 -7.10 -13.53 4.04
C SER A 184 -7.31 -12.78 2.74
N VAL A 185 -7.27 -11.46 2.81
CA VAL A 185 -7.49 -10.57 1.66
C VAL A 185 -6.28 -9.69 1.48
N THR A 186 -5.75 -9.64 0.25
CA THR A 186 -4.64 -8.77 -0.14
C THR A 186 -5.06 -7.94 -1.34
N VAL A 187 -4.87 -6.62 -1.26
CA VAL A 187 -5.00 -5.73 -2.42
C VAL A 187 -3.61 -5.20 -2.79
N PHE A 188 -3.34 -5.08 -4.08
CA PHE A 188 -2.04 -4.70 -4.61
C PHE A 188 -2.19 -3.85 -5.87
N ALA A 189 -1.18 -3.05 -6.18
CA ALA A 189 -1.07 -2.41 -7.48
C ALA A 189 -0.42 -3.38 -8.46
N VAL A 190 -0.93 -3.44 -9.69
CA VAL A 190 -0.30 -4.16 -10.79
C VAL A 190 0.61 -3.16 -11.49
N ALA A 191 1.91 -3.36 -11.38
CA ALA A 191 2.83 -2.66 -12.26
C ALA A 191 2.70 -3.31 -13.63
N THR A 192 2.05 -2.64 -14.59
CA THR A 192 2.29 -2.95 -15.99
C THR A 192 3.79 -2.91 -16.20
N GLN A 193 4.42 -4.06 -16.47
CA GLN A 193 5.70 -4.05 -17.19
C GLN A 193 5.37 -3.49 -18.58
N SER A 194 5.36 -2.16 -18.70
CA SER A 194 5.56 -1.53 -19.99
C SER A 194 6.92 -2.02 -20.46
N SER A 195 6.93 -2.93 -21.42
CA SER A 195 8.07 -3.18 -22.29
C SER A 195 8.31 -1.91 -23.10
N ALA A 196 8.79 -0.85 -22.44
CA ALA A 196 9.27 0.34 -23.07
C ALA A 196 10.57 -0.01 -23.79
N GLY A 197 10.43 -0.41 -25.06
CA GLY A 197 11.43 -0.28 -26.11
C GLY A 197 12.73 -1.05 -25.89
N GLU A 198 12.78 -2.29 -26.38
CA GLU A 198 13.99 -2.74 -27.06
C GLU A 198 14.26 -1.75 -28.20
N GLY A 199 15.20 -0.84 -27.97
CA GLY A 199 15.75 0.02 -29.00
C GLY A 199 16.42 -0.85 -30.05
N GLN A 200 15.70 -1.14 -31.13
CA GLN A 200 16.30 -1.41 -32.43
C GLN A 200 17.08 -0.16 -32.84
N TRP A 201 18.36 -0.12 -32.51
CA TRP A 201 19.32 0.67 -33.25
C TRP A 201 19.71 -0.16 -34.47
N GLN A 202 19.11 0.18 -35.62
CA GLN A 202 19.65 -0.15 -36.93
C GLN A 202 20.76 0.86 -37.28
#